data_AF-A0A6P1U9I2-F1
#
_entry.id   AF-A0A6P1U9I2-F1
#
_cell.length_a   1.000
_cell.length_b   1.000
_cell.length_c   1.000
_cell.angle_alpha   90.00
_cell.angle_beta   90.00
_cell.angle_gamma   90.00
#
_symmetry.space_group_name_H-M   'P 1'
#
loop_
_entity.id
_entity.type
_entity.pdbx_description
1 polymer ?
#
loop_
_entity_poly.entity_id
_entity_poly.type
_entity_poly.pdbx_seq_one_letter_code
_entity_poly.pdbx_strand_id
1 'polypeptide(L)'
;MAHCHRRSRSGWLALVLLATAPWLASAADPEQAGRLDAELTPFGAQRAGNADGSIPAWQGGLTQAPACYGGLGARYCNPFAEDRPETLVTADRADAFEAWLSPGQRALLAQFPASQVMPVYATRRSYTNPAPVLQAIRRNAMRAQLQANGEVLADAEQGVPFPIPENGAEVIWNHKARYRPAGLRVQDHQFVVAPTGDFSQTVSRIDTLQPYAQAGQPGVPMLRYTLQVFTEPPRLDGTVLLIHDSRDALAQPRRAWQRSSGQPFLRKAPALAHDAIVPGSDGILTIDQIDGFSGPLERYDFRLLGRQELLVPANSYRLHSSALGYADLLGKHHLNPEHLRYERRRVWVVEAVLRAGVAHRYKRRRFYVDEDGWQIRVVDVYDARGTLIQMQELHSVMAYDLGYEFVVAHAVYDLEHQRYLVQSLNNQANEISLEALRAEDFEYGKVARRLDK
;
A
#
# COMPACT_ATOMS: atom_id res chain seq x y z
N MET A 1 43.73 18.83 -73.18
CA MET A 1 44.28 17.76 -72.33
C MET A 1 43.90 18.05 -70.88
N ALA A 2 43.73 16.99 -70.09
CA ALA A 2 43.42 16.95 -68.64
C ALA A 2 41.94 17.02 -68.24
N HIS A 3 41.40 15.82 -67.95
CA HIS A 3 40.27 15.54 -67.07
C HIS A 3 40.48 16.13 -65.67
N CYS A 4 39.39 16.54 -65.00
CA CYS A 4 39.37 16.52 -63.54
C CYS A 4 37.98 16.10 -63.01
N HIS A 5 38.01 15.03 -62.24
CA HIS A 5 36.88 14.26 -61.72
C HIS A 5 36.08 14.99 -60.62
N ARG A 6 34.75 14.82 -60.66
CA ARG A 6 33.85 14.96 -59.51
C ARG A 6 34.15 13.87 -58.48
N ARG A 7 34.42 14.23 -57.22
CA ARG A 7 34.45 13.31 -56.08
C ARG A 7 33.06 13.28 -55.43
N SER A 8 32.43 12.11 -55.44
CA SER A 8 31.29 11.78 -54.58
C SER A 8 31.78 11.57 -53.15
N ARG A 9 31.06 12.10 -52.16
CA ARG A 9 31.20 11.75 -50.75
C ARG A 9 29.98 10.95 -50.35
N SER A 10 30.16 9.65 -50.19
CA SER A 10 29.18 8.73 -49.61
C SER A 10 29.09 8.96 -48.11
N GLY A 11 27.97 9.50 -47.63
CA GLY A 11 27.64 9.59 -46.22
C GLY A 11 27.04 8.28 -45.73
N TRP A 12 27.70 7.64 -44.76
CA TRP A 12 27.21 6.45 -44.08
C TRP A 12 26.17 6.85 -43.03
N LEU A 13 24.91 6.41 -43.18
CA LEU A 13 23.90 6.46 -42.12
C LEU A 13 24.21 5.36 -41.10
N ALA A 14 24.51 5.75 -39.85
CA ALA A 14 24.57 4.84 -38.71
C ALA A 14 23.14 4.61 -38.18
N LEU A 15 22.64 3.39 -38.34
CA LEU A 15 21.37 2.92 -37.79
C LEU A 15 21.57 2.59 -36.30
N VAL A 16 21.02 3.41 -35.40
CA VAL A 16 21.01 3.12 -33.96
C VAL A 16 19.91 2.10 -33.69
N LEU A 17 20.29 0.83 -33.52
CA LEU A 17 19.41 -0.22 -32.99
C LEU A 17 19.16 0.05 -31.49
N LEU A 18 17.94 0.46 -31.13
CA LEU A 18 17.47 0.34 -29.76
C LEU A 18 17.29 -1.15 -29.43
N ALA A 19 18.22 -1.70 -28.64
CA ALA A 19 18.08 -3.03 -28.08
C ALA A 19 16.99 -3.01 -26.99
N THR A 20 15.79 -3.48 -27.31
CA THR A 20 14.81 -3.89 -26.32
C THR A 20 15.27 -5.23 -25.73
N ALA A 21 15.87 -5.21 -24.54
CA ALA A 21 16.19 -6.45 -23.84
C ALA A 21 14.88 -7.16 -23.45
N PRO A 22 14.63 -8.40 -23.92
CA PRO A 22 13.56 -9.21 -23.35
C PRO A 22 13.93 -9.53 -21.90
N TRP A 23 13.01 -9.27 -20.98
CA TRP A 23 13.13 -9.69 -19.60
C TRP A 23 13.06 -11.23 -19.60
N LEU A 24 14.21 -11.89 -19.45
CA LEU A 24 14.26 -13.32 -19.22
C LEU A 24 13.57 -13.60 -17.89
N ALA A 25 12.57 -14.48 -17.89
CA ALA A 25 12.00 -15.01 -16.67
C ALA A 25 13.15 -15.63 -15.85
N SER A 26 13.46 -15.04 -14.69
CA SER A 26 14.47 -15.57 -13.77
C SER A 26 13.98 -16.94 -13.29
N ALA A 27 14.69 -18.00 -13.69
CA ALA A 27 14.45 -19.32 -13.14
C ALA A 27 14.81 -19.27 -11.65
N ALA A 28 14.01 -19.93 -10.83
CA ALA A 28 14.23 -20.02 -9.39
C ALA A 28 15.68 -20.44 -9.07
N ASP A 29 16.37 -19.60 -8.31
CA ASP A 29 17.75 -19.80 -7.89
C ASP A 29 17.76 -20.46 -6.49
N PRO A 30 18.08 -21.77 -6.37
CA PRO A 30 18.11 -22.47 -5.08
C PRO A 30 19.09 -21.85 -4.08
N GLU A 31 20.16 -21.23 -4.57
CA GLU A 31 21.15 -20.56 -3.73
C GLU A 31 20.56 -19.30 -3.10
N GLN A 32 19.80 -18.52 -3.87
CA GLN A 32 19.09 -17.35 -3.35
C GLN A 32 18.01 -17.72 -2.34
N ALA A 33 17.21 -18.76 -2.59
CA ALA A 33 16.20 -19.20 -1.63
C ALA A 33 16.83 -19.71 -0.32
N GLY A 34 18.04 -20.29 -0.38
CA GLY A 34 18.82 -20.67 0.81
C GLY A 34 19.21 -19.52 1.73
N ARG A 35 19.09 -18.26 1.27
CA ARG A 35 19.33 -17.06 2.09
C ARG A 35 18.16 -16.75 3.03
N LEU A 36 16.94 -17.20 2.68
CA LEU A 36 15.81 -17.15 3.59
C LEU A 36 16.09 -18.03 4.80
N ASP A 37 15.58 -17.63 5.96
CA ASP A 37 15.90 -18.25 7.24
C ASP A 37 17.37 -18.16 7.71
N ALA A 38 18.26 -17.51 6.96
CA ALA A 38 19.65 -17.28 7.35
C ALA A 38 19.98 -15.76 7.40
N GLU A 39 20.43 -15.20 6.28
CA GLU A 39 20.69 -13.76 6.17
C GLU A 39 19.40 -12.95 6.14
N LEU A 40 18.35 -13.54 5.57
CA LEU A 40 17.05 -12.94 5.42
C LEU A 40 16.04 -13.53 6.40
N THR A 41 15.03 -12.75 6.76
CA THR A 41 13.82 -13.26 7.42
C THR A 41 13.08 -14.20 6.46
N PRO A 42 12.11 -15.00 6.94
CA PRO A 42 11.33 -15.86 6.06
C PRO A 42 10.58 -15.12 4.93
N PHE A 43 10.37 -13.81 5.10
CA PHE A 43 9.68 -12.93 4.16
C PHE A 43 10.63 -11.97 3.41
N GLY A 44 11.96 -12.15 3.50
CA GLY A 44 12.90 -11.46 2.62
C GLY A 44 13.52 -10.16 3.13
N ALA A 45 13.21 -9.77 4.37
CA ALA A 45 13.85 -8.63 5.03
C ALA A 45 15.26 -9.00 5.47
N GLN A 46 16.14 -8.00 5.62
CA GLN A 46 17.45 -8.25 6.22
C GLN A 46 17.27 -8.60 7.70
N ARG A 47 17.78 -9.77 8.13
CA ARG A 47 17.60 -10.21 9.52
C ARG A 47 18.39 -9.37 10.52
N ALA A 48 19.65 -9.08 10.20
CA ALA A 48 20.53 -8.33 11.09
C ALA A 48 20.04 -6.90 11.32
N GLY A 49 20.40 -6.34 12.47
CA GLY A 49 20.21 -4.91 12.74
C GLY A 49 21.08 -4.03 11.84
N ASN A 50 20.87 -2.72 11.87
CA ASN A 50 21.73 -1.80 11.13
C ASN A 50 22.98 -1.42 11.96
N ALA A 51 23.93 -0.74 11.31
CA ALA A 51 25.25 -0.47 11.90
C ALA A 51 25.20 0.43 13.14
N ASP A 52 24.27 1.38 13.20
CA ASP A 52 24.12 2.31 14.34
C ASP A 52 23.17 1.81 15.44
N GLY A 53 22.58 0.63 15.26
CA GLY A 53 21.71 -0.02 16.25
C GLY A 53 20.28 0.55 16.33
N SER A 54 19.93 1.58 15.55
CA SER A 54 18.58 2.16 15.54
C SER A 54 17.53 1.20 14.97
N ILE A 55 17.94 0.26 14.10
CA ILE A 55 17.11 -0.83 13.62
C ILE A 55 17.63 -2.14 14.25
N PRO A 56 16.89 -2.78 15.18
CA PRO A 56 17.35 -4.01 15.80
C PRO A 56 17.29 -5.21 14.84
N ALA A 57 18.01 -6.28 15.19
CA ALA A 57 17.85 -7.57 14.52
C ALA A 57 16.41 -8.10 14.68
N TRP A 58 15.88 -8.75 13.66
CA TRP A 58 14.58 -9.41 13.74
C TRP A 58 14.65 -10.68 14.58
N GLN A 59 13.80 -10.79 15.60
CA GLN A 59 13.80 -11.88 16.58
C GLN A 59 12.52 -12.72 16.54
N GLY A 60 11.85 -12.81 15.38
CA GLY A 60 10.61 -13.59 15.22
C GLY A 60 9.33 -12.77 15.08
N GLY A 61 9.40 -11.46 15.31
CA GLY A 61 8.24 -10.58 15.35
C GLY A 61 7.41 -10.72 16.62
N LEU A 62 6.23 -10.08 16.65
CA LEU A 62 5.29 -10.13 17.76
C LEU A 62 4.35 -11.32 17.56
N THR A 63 4.71 -12.45 18.17
CA THR A 63 4.00 -13.74 18.04
C THR A 63 3.11 -14.08 19.23
N GLN A 64 3.18 -13.29 20.31
CA GLN A 64 2.36 -13.44 21.50
C GLN A 64 1.53 -12.19 21.70
N ALA A 65 0.24 -12.38 21.98
CA ALA A 65 -0.63 -11.27 22.34
C ALA A 65 -0.19 -10.66 23.68
N PRO A 66 -0.10 -9.32 23.79
CA PRO A 66 0.16 -8.65 25.06
C PRO A 66 -0.97 -8.91 26.06
N ALA A 67 -0.65 -8.90 27.34
CA ALA A 67 -1.61 -9.18 28.42
C ALA A 67 -2.82 -8.23 28.45
N CYS A 68 -2.71 -7.03 27.89
CA CYS A 68 -3.81 -6.08 27.78
C CYS A 68 -4.85 -6.43 26.69
N TYR A 69 -4.58 -7.42 25.85
CA TYR A 69 -5.47 -7.75 24.73
C TYR A 69 -6.71 -8.50 25.23
N GLY A 70 -7.89 -8.00 24.86
CA GLY A 70 -9.17 -8.63 25.21
C GLY A 70 -9.50 -9.91 24.44
N GLY A 71 -8.62 -10.39 23.56
CA GLY A 71 -8.86 -11.56 22.71
C GLY A 71 -9.51 -11.22 21.37
N LEU A 72 -9.80 -12.24 20.57
CA LEU A 72 -10.28 -12.11 19.20
C LEU A 72 -11.49 -11.17 19.10
N GLY A 73 -11.38 -10.17 18.21
CA GLY A 73 -12.42 -9.17 17.98
C GLY A 73 -12.39 -7.98 18.96
N ALA A 74 -11.55 -8.03 19.99
CA ALA A 74 -11.26 -6.87 20.81
C ALA A 74 -10.32 -5.91 20.07
N ARG A 75 -10.38 -4.63 20.46
CA ARG A 75 -9.44 -3.60 20.00
C ARG A 75 -8.00 -4.02 20.32
N TYR A 76 -7.09 -3.88 19.37
CA TYR A 76 -5.67 -4.12 19.60
C TYR A 76 -5.09 -3.09 20.57
N CYS A 77 -4.66 -3.54 21.75
CA CYS A 77 -4.00 -2.69 22.73
C CYS A 77 -2.54 -2.46 22.36
N ASN A 78 -1.93 -1.40 22.90
CA ASN A 78 -0.53 -1.06 22.61
C ASN A 78 0.45 -1.95 23.42
N PRO A 79 1.23 -2.84 22.78
CA PRO A 79 2.26 -3.62 23.48
C PRO A 79 3.49 -2.78 23.87
N PHE A 80 3.60 -1.56 23.35
CA PHE A 80 4.73 -0.64 23.54
C PHE A 80 4.30 0.64 24.26
N ALA A 81 3.36 0.55 25.20
CA ALA A 81 2.80 1.70 25.91
C ALA A 81 3.84 2.55 26.66
N GLU A 82 4.93 1.91 27.11
CA GLU A 82 6.03 2.57 27.84
C GLU A 82 7.05 3.26 26.93
N ASP A 83 6.99 3.02 25.61
CA ASP A 83 7.90 3.67 24.67
C ASP A 83 7.66 5.19 24.66
N ARG A 84 8.75 5.96 24.68
CA ARG A 84 8.74 7.42 24.53
C ARG A 84 9.43 7.82 23.24
N PRO A 85 9.08 8.97 22.62
CA PRO A 85 9.85 9.48 21.49
C PRO A 85 11.31 9.68 21.90
N GLU A 86 12.23 9.15 21.11
CA GLU A 86 13.67 9.38 21.24
C GLU A 86 14.03 10.78 20.74
N THR A 87 13.31 11.25 19.72
CA THR A 87 13.45 12.61 19.20
C THR A 87 12.18 13.04 18.47
N LEU A 88 12.13 14.34 18.19
CA LEU A 88 11.07 14.96 17.38
C LEU A 88 11.73 15.54 16.13
N VAL A 89 11.18 15.23 14.96
CA VAL A 89 11.55 15.90 13.70
C VAL A 89 10.57 17.05 13.49
N THR A 90 11.13 18.25 13.44
CA THR A 90 10.45 19.53 13.21
C THR A 90 11.06 20.19 11.98
N ALA A 91 10.42 21.21 11.43
CA ALA A 91 10.89 21.87 10.21
C ALA A 91 12.32 22.46 10.35
N ASP A 92 12.64 23.06 11.50
CA ASP A 92 13.96 23.64 11.80
C ASP A 92 15.07 22.59 11.98
N ARG A 93 14.70 21.31 12.14
CA ARG A 93 15.64 20.20 12.32
C ARG A 93 15.62 19.20 11.16
N ALA A 94 14.74 19.39 10.17
CA ALA A 94 14.50 18.42 9.11
C ALA A 94 15.76 18.05 8.32
N ASP A 95 16.69 18.99 8.12
CA ASP A 95 17.94 18.76 7.40
C ASP A 95 18.83 17.69 8.09
N ALA A 96 18.80 17.60 9.43
CA ALA A 96 19.52 16.57 10.16
C ALA A 96 18.96 15.15 9.93
N PHE A 97 17.75 15.05 9.40
CA PHE A 97 17.04 13.81 9.11
C PHE A 97 16.82 13.60 7.61
N GLU A 98 17.42 14.41 6.72
CA GLU A 98 17.14 14.41 5.28
C GLU A 98 17.28 13.00 4.66
N ALA A 99 18.27 12.23 5.09
CA ALA A 99 18.51 10.87 4.61
C ALA A 99 17.39 9.86 4.97
N TRP A 100 16.52 10.20 5.92
CA TRP A 100 15.44 9.33 6.42
C TRP A 100 14.05 9.93 6.19
N LEU A 101 13.94 11.00 5.41
CA LEU A 101 12.67 11.64 5.05
C LEU A 101 12.39 11.52 3.56
N SER A 102 11.14 11.24 3.22
CA SER A 102 10.70 11.34 1.82
C SER A 102 10.60 12.81 1.40
N PRO A 103 10.71 13.12 0.10
CA PRO A 103 10.32 14.42 -0.44
C PRO A 103 8.96 14.93 0.06
N GLY A 104 7.95 14.05 0.15
CA GLY A 104 6.66 14.34 0.78
C GLY A 104 6.79 14.78 2.23
N GLN A 105 7.47 14.01 3.06
CA GLN A 105 7.60 14.30 4.50
C GLN A 105 8.29 15.65 4.72
N ARG A 106 9.34 15.94 3.94
CA ARG A 106 10.01 17.23 3.95
C ARG A 106 9.10 18.37 3.51
N ALA A 107 8.31 18.16 2.46
CA ALA A 107 7.36 19.15 1.97
C ALA A 107 6.28 19.46 3.04
N LEU A 108 5.76 18.44 3.73
CA LEU A 108 4.75 18.63 4.77
C LEU A 108 5.31 19.37 5.99
N LEU A 109 6.52 19.02 6.45
CA LEU A 109 7.23 19.74 7.51
C LEU A 109 7.48 21.21 7.12
N ALA A 110 7.95 21.46 5.90
CA ALA A 110 8.21 22.80 5.40
C ALA A 110 6.94 23.63 5.22
N GLN A 111 5.82 23.00 4.85
CA GLN A 111 4.54 23.66 4.63
C GLN A 111 3.88 24.08 5.96
N PHE A 112 4.05 23.30 7.02
CA PHE A 112 3.44 23.55 8.32
C PHE A 112 4.46 23.55 9.48
N PRO A 113 5.46 24.47 9.45
CA PRO A 113 6.61 24.42 10.36
C PRO A 113 6.27 24.62 11.83
N ALA A 114 5.12 25.24 12.13
CA ALA A 114 4.67 25.52 13.49
C ALA A 114 3.89 24.36 14.14
N SER A 115 3.37 23.40 13.36
CA SER A 115 2.46 22.37 13.87
C SER A 115 2.83 20.95 13.45
N GLN A 116 3.48 20.76 12.29
CA GLN A 116 3.86 19.44 11.84
C GLN A 116 5.10 18.95 12.59
N VAL A 117 4.95 17.82 13.25
CA VAL A 117 6.01 17.17 14.02
C VAL A 117 5.95 15.67 13.76
N MET A 118 7.11 15.03 13.61
CA MET A 118 7.19 13.57 13.55
C MET A 118 7.86 13.05 14.83
N PRO A 119 7.10 12.51 15.81
CA PRO A 119 7.69 11.85 16.96
C PRO A 119 8.31 10.51 16.54
N VAL A 120 9.62 10.40 16.70
CA VAL A 120 10.40 9.23 16.33
C VAL A 120 10.63 8.37 17.56
N TYR A 121 10.28 7.10 17.45
CA TYR A 121 10.40 6.10 18.51
C TYR A 121 11.41 5.02 18.13
N ALA A 122 11.89 4.30 19.14
CA ALA A 122 12.69 3.10 18.95
C ALA A 122 11.97 2.11 18.02
N THR A 123 12.71 1.55 17.06
CA THR A 123 12.14 0.61 16.09
C THR A 123 11.77 -0.72 16.74
N ARG A 124 10.51 -1.15 16.53
CA ARG A 124 9.99 -2.45 16.96
C ARG A 124 9.66 -3.28 15.73
N ARG A 125 10.52 -4.27 15.42
CA ARG A 125 10.30 -5.20 14.29
C ARG A 125 9.27 -6.27 14.66
N SER A 126 8.02 -5.85 14.73
CA SER A 126 6.86 -6.64 15.19
C SER A 126 6.25 -7.55 14.12
N TYR A 127 6.57 -7.36 12.85
CA TYR A 127 5.95 -8.12 11.77
C TYR A 127 6.31 -9.61 11.83
N THR A 128 5.29 -10.44 11.57
CA THR A 128 5.39 -11.89 11.40
C THR A 128 4.16 -12.41 10.63
N ASN A 129 4.17 -13.68 10.20
CA ASN A 129 2.99 -14.34 9.63
C ASN A 129 2.78 -15.73 10.26
N PRO A 130 1.57 -16.33 10.13
CA PRO A 130 1.33 -17.69 10.55
C PRO A 130 2.29 -18.68 9.88
N ALA A 131 2.69 -19.74 10.59
CA ALA A 131 3.67 -20.70 10.11
C ALA A 131 3.35 -21.29 8.70
N PRO A 132 2.09 -21.66 8.37
CA PRO A 132 1.75 -22.14 7.01
C PRO A 132 1.98 -21.09 5.92
N VAL A 133 1.85 -19.80 6.24
CA VAL A 133 2.13 -18.69 5.33
C VAL A 133 3.64 -18.55 5.14
N LEU A 134 4.43 -18.57 6.22
CA LEU A 134 5.89 -18.51 6.12
C LEU A 134 6.46 -19.68 5.29
N GLN A 135 5.87 -20.88 5.40
CA GLN A 135 6.24 -22.02 4.55
C GLN A 135 5.88 -21.79 3.08
N ALA A 136 4.73 -21.18 2.79
CA ALA A 136 4.33 -20.83 1.43
C ALA A 136 5.27 -19.78 0.80
N ILE A 137 5.69 -18.77 1.57
CA ILE A 137 6.65 -17.75 1.11
C ILE A 137 7.97 -18.37 0.67
N ARG A 138 8.51 -19.32 1.46
CA ARG A 138 9.74 -20.06 1.08
C ARG A 138 9.58 -20.83 -0.22
N ARG A 139 8.42 -21.47 -0.42
CA ARG A 139 8.12 -22.14 -1.69
C ARG A 139 8.00 -21.15 -2.83
N ASN A 140 7.39 -19.98 -2.61
CA ASN A 140 7.24 -18.95 -3.62
C ASN A 140 8.59 -18.44 -4.13
N ALA A 141 9.59 -18.30 -3.26
CA ALA A 141 10.97 -17.96 -3.66
C ALA A 141 11.54 -18.89 -4.74
N MET A 142 11.01 -20.11 -4.85
CA MET A 142 11.45 -21.14 -5.79
C MET A 142 10.54 -21.36 -6.99
N ARG A 143 9.42 -20.64 -7.13
CA ARG A 143 8.48 -20.91 -8.23
C ARG A 143 7.68 -19.72 -8.71
N ALA A 144 7.50 -18.68 -7.88
CA ALA A 144 6.68 -17.55 -8.25
C ALA A 144 7.34 -16.86 -9.44
N GLN A 145 6.53 -16.54 -10.44
CA GLN A 145 7.01 -15.89 -11.65
C GLN A 145 6.15 -14.69 -11.95
N LEU A 146 6.81 -13.67 -12.47
CA LEU A 146 6.14 -12.52 -13.03
C LEU A 146 6.20 -12.61 -14.56
N GLN A 147 5.03 -12.70 -15.18
CA GLN A 147 4.89 -12.85 -16.62
C GLN A 147 4.23 -11.60 -17.21
N ALA A 148 4.22 -11.52 -18.55
CA ALA A 148 3.56 -10.46 -19.30
C ALA A 148 3.87 -9.04 -18.78
N ASN A 149 5.15 -8.70 -18.71
CA ASN A 149 5.64 -7.37 -18.29
C ASN A 149 5.11 -6.90 -16.92
N GLY A 150 4.86 -7.83 -16.00
CA GLY A 150 4.40 -7.48 -14.66
C GLY A 150 2.91 -7.68 -14.40
N GLU A 151 2.14 -8.08 -15.41
CA GLU A 151 0.67 -8.09 -15.33
C GLU A 151 0.10 -9.43 -14.86
N VAL A 152 0.92 -10.48 -14.83
CA VAL A 152 0.52 -11.84 -14.45
C VAL A 152 1.43 -12.41 -13.37
N LEU A 153 0.87 -12.63 -12.19
CA LEU A 153 1.50 -13.39 -11.11
C LEU A 153 1.19 -14.88 -11.29
N ALA A 154 2.19 -15.65 -11.70
CA ALA A 154 2.10 -17.09 -11.91
C ALA A 154 2.72 -17.88 -10.75
N ASP A 155 2.19 -19.07 -10.52
CA ASP A 155 2.74 -20.11 -9.64
C ASP A 155 3.01 -19.75 -8.17
N ALA A 156 2.57 -18.58 -7.69
CA ALA A 156 2.61 -18.23 -6.28
C ALA A 156 1.43 -18.84 -5.47
N GLU A 157 1.68 -19.19 -4.21
CA GLU A 157 0.66 -19.45 -3.16
C GLU A 157 0.61 -18.28 -2.18
N GLN A 158 -0.34 -18.32 -1.23
CA GLN A 158 -0.53 -17.35 -0.15
C GLN A 158 0.76 -16.71 0.40
N GLY A 159 0.66 -15.42 0.73
CA GLY A 159 1.75 -14.65 1.31
C GLY A 159 2.56 -13.88 0.27
N VAL A 160 3.82 -13.63 0.57
CA VAL A 160 4.75 -12.87 -0.28
C VAL A 160 5.21 -13.74 -1.47
N PRO A 161 4.95 -13.35 -2.74
CA PRO A 161 5.41 -14.09 -3.91
C PRO A 161 6.91 -13.97 -4.17
N PHE A 162 7.51 -12.79 -4.00
CA PHE A 162 8.91 -12.52 -4.36
C PHE A 162 9.71 -12.02 -3.15
N PRO A 163 9.99 -12.87 -2.13
CA PRO A 163 10.72 -12.42 -0.94
C PRO A 163 12.12 -11.89 -1.26
N ILE A 164 12.70 -12.26 -2.41
CA ILE A 164 13.96 -11.69 -2.92
C ILE A 164 13.63 -11.03 -4.27
N PRO A 165 13.08 -9.81 -4.27
CA PRO A 165 12.64 -9.18 -5.49
C PRO A 165 13.83 -8.66 -6.30
N GLU A 166 13.78 -8.88 -7.60
CA GLU A 166 14.78 -8.43 -8.58
C GLU A 166 14.39 -7.09 -9.23
N ASN A 167 13.11 -6.71 -9.17
CA ASN A 167 12.59 -5.51 -9.83
C ASN A 167 11.44 -4.84 -9.07
N GLY A 168 11.04 -3.66 -9.54
CA GLY A 168 10.04 -2.83 -8.87
C GLY A 168 8.63 -3.42 -8.94
N ALA A 169 8.30 -4.15 -10.01
CA ALA A 169 6.99 -4.78 -10.16
C ALA A 169 6.80 -5.91 -9.16
N GLU A 170 7.84 -6.69 -8.88
CA GLU A 170 7.83 -7.75 -7.85
C GLU A 170 7.61 -7.19 -6.44
N VAL A 171 8.25 -6.07 -6.09
CA VAL A 171 8.00 -5.37 -4.82
C VAL A 171 6.54 -4.93 -4.69
N ILE A 172 5.96 -4.38 -5.78
CA ILE A 172 4.54 -3.99 -5.79
C ILE A 172 3.61 -5.20 -5.73
N TRP A 173 3.97 -6.32 -6.35
CA TRP A 173 3.22 -7.57 -6.19
C TRP A 173 3.29 -8.12 -4.77
N ASN A 174 4.44 -8.05 -4.11
CA ASN A 174 4.54 -8.39 -2.69
C ASN A 174 3.59 -7.58 -1.85
N HIS A 175 3.52 -6.26 -2.08
CA HIS A 175 2.52 -5.43 -1.44
C HIS A 175 1.11 -5.96 -1.72
N LYS A 176 0.69 -6.08 -2.98
CA LYS A 176 -0.68 -6.49 -3.34
C LYS A 176 -1.07 -7.88 -2.80
N ALA A 177 -0.12 -8.80 -2.72
CA ALA A 177 -0.33 -10.21 -2.40
C ALA A 177 -0.06 -10.57 -0.92
N ARG A 178 0.57 -9.68 -0.13
CA ARG A 178 0.92 -9.93 1.28
C ARG A 178 -0.26 -10.52 2.07
N TYR A 179 0.09 -11.39 3.00
CA TYR A 179 -0.92 -12.13 3.76
C TYR A 179 -1.82 -11.22 4.58
N ARG A 180 -3.12 -11.51 4.49
CA ARG A 180 -4.20 -10.98 5.31
C ARG A 180 -5.24 -12.10 5.47
N PRO A 181 -6.08 -12.09 6.53
CA PRO A 181 -7.12 -13.10 6.69
C PRO A 181 -8.05 -13.21 5.49
N ALA A 182 -8.53 -14.44 5.23
CA ALA A 182 -9.29 -14.74 4.02
C ALA A 182 -10.58 -13.91 3.90
N GLY A 183 -11.34 -13.72 4.98
CA GLY A 183 -12.58 -12.94 4.97
C GLY A 183 -12.57 -11.89 6.07
N LEU A 184 -12.75 -10.62 5.70
CA LEU A 184 -12.74 -9.49 6.61
C LEU A 184 -13.95 -8.59 6.37
N ARG A 185 -14.50 -8.04 7.46
CA ARG A 185 -15.41 -6.90 7.42
C ARG A 185 -14.86 -5.76 8.27
N VAL A 186 -14.91 -4.56 7.71
CA VAL A 186 -14.44 -3.33 8.34
C VAL A 186 -15.51 -2.27 8.21
N GLN A 187 -15.73 -1.49 9.28
CA GLN A 187 -16.41 -0.21 9.19
C GLN A 187 -15.36 0.88 9.05
N ASP A 188 -15.32 1.51 7.88
CA ASP A 188 -14.36 2.52 7.51
C ASP A 188 -14.97 3.91 7.75
N HIS A 189 -14.25 4.73 8.52
CA HIS A 189 -14.53 6.15 8.68
C HIS A 189 -13.48 6.97 7.92
N GLN A 190 -13.97 7.69 6.92
CA GLN A 190 -13.18 8.58 6.09
C GLN A 190 -13.53 10.03 6.43
N PHE A 191 -12.51 10.88 6.51
CA PHE A 191 -12.63 12.30 6.76
C PHE A 191 -11.87 13.08 5.71
N VAL A 192 -12.50 14.10 5.14
CA VAL A 192 -11.84 15.16 4.38
C VAL A 192 -11.75 16.38 5.28
N VAL A 193 -10.54 16.86 5.55
CA VAL A 193 -10.28 18.04 6.37
C VAL A 193 -9.87 19.20 5.45
N ALA A 194 -10.67 20.26 5.47
CA ALA A 194 -10.44 21.48 4.70
C ALA A 194 -9.28 22.29 5.30
N PRO A 195 -8.70 23.26 4.56
CA PRO A 195 -7.61 24.09 5.07
C PRO A 195 -7.99 24.94 6.30
N THR A 196 -9.29 25.15 6.53
CA THR A 196 -9.82 25.81 7.73
C THR A 196 -9.74 24.93 8.97
N GLY A 197 -9.64 23.61 8.81
CA GLY A 197 -9.72 22.60 9.86
C GLY A 197 -11.11 21.96 9.99
N ASP A 198 -12.11 22.50 9.30
CA ASP A 198 -13.43 21.88 9.22
C ASP A 198 -13.33 20.55 8.47
N PHE A 199 -14.03 19.52 8.95
CA PHE A 199 -14.01 18.22 8.32
C PHE A 199 -15.41 17.71 7.98
N SER A 200 -15.48 16.90 6.93
CA SER A 200 -16.66 16.12 6.58
C SER A 200 -16.37 14.64 6.68
N GLN A 201 -17.36 13.88 7.15
CA GLN A 201 -17.24 12.44 7.35
C GLN A 201 -18.00 11.66 6.27
N THR A 202 -17.43 10.52 5.90
CA THR A 202 -18.05 9.47 5.10
C THR A 202 -17.87 8.15 5.83
N VAL A 203 -18.93 7.34 5.93
CA VAL A 203 -18.88 6.01 6.57
C VAL A 203 -19.24 4.95 5.55
N SER A 204 -18.46 3.87 5.55
CA SER A 204 -18.74 2.72 4.69
C SER A 204 -18.45 1.40 5.39
N ARG A 205 -19.18 0.36 5.00
CA ARG A 205 -18.84 -1.03 5.33
C ARG A 205 -18.07 -1.63 4.17
N ILE A 206 -16.93 -2.24 4.46
CA ILE A 206 -16.08 -2.92 3.48
C ILE A 206 -16.02 -4.40 3.84
N ASP A 207 -16.56 -5.24 2.96
CA ASP A 207 -16.38 -6.69 3.01
C ASP A 207 -15.29 -7.07 2.00
N THR A 208 -14.32 -7.89 2.43
CA THR A 208 -13.21 -8.33 1.58
C THR A 208 -13.01 -9.84 1.70
N LEU A 209 -12.96 -10.53 0.57
CA LEU A 209 -12.54 -11.92 0.46
C LEU A 209 -11.21 -12.00 -0.30
N GLN A 210 -10.25 -12.76 0.22
CA GLN A 210 -8.90 -12.94 -0.31
C GLN A 210 -8.68 -14.42 -0.61
N PRO A 211 -9.13 -14.91 -1.78
CA PRO A 211 -8.93 -16.31 -2.16
C PRO A 211 -7.45 -16.70 -2.18
N TYR A 212 -6.57 -15.79 -2.60
CA TYR A 212 -5.12 -16.01 -2.58
C TYR A 212 -4.53 -16.25 -1.18
N ALA A 213 -5.17 -15.73 -0.13
CA ALA A 213 -4.71 -15.93 1.25
C ALA A 213 -5.15 -17.28 1.86
N GLN A 214 -5.83 -18.13 1.08
CA GLN A 214 -6.21 -19.47 1.52
C GLN A 214 -5.09 -20.47 1.25
N ALA A 215 -4.81 -21.32 2.24
CA ALA A 215 -3.73 -22.29 2.15
C ALA A 215 -4.00 -23.36 1.09
N GLY A 216 -2.93 -23.84 0.45
CA GLY A 216 -2.96 -25.02 -0.42
C GLY A 216 -3.68 -24.84 -1.76
N GLN A 217 -3.93 -23.61 -2.19
CA GLN A 217 -4.54 -23.33 -3.49
C GLN A 217 -3.58 -22.58 -4.44
N PRO A 218 -2.49 -23.22 -4.91
CA PRO A 218 -1.72 -22.67 -6.02
C PRO A 218 -2.64 -22.56 -7.24
N GLY A 219 -2.61 -21.43 -7.94
CA GLY A 219 -3.39 -21.29 -9.18
C GLY A 219 -4.71 -20.52 -9.07
N VAL A 220 -5.13 -20.09 -7.87
CA VAL A 220 -6.41 -19.37 -7.71
C VAL A 220 -6.39 -18.08 -8.55
N PRO A 221 -7.32 -17.90 -9.51
CA PRO A 221 -7.26 -16.80 -10.45
C PRO A 221 -7.56 -15.44 -9.81
N MET A 222 -8.32 -15.42 -8.71
CA MET A 222 -8.71 -14.18 -8.03
C MET A 222 -7.77 -13.89 -6.87
N LEU A 223 -7.22 -12.67 -6.84
CA LEU A 223 -6.46 -12.14 -5.73
C LEU A 223 -7.40 -11.70 -4.60
N ARG A 224 -8.43 -10.92 -4.94
CA ARG A 224 -9.33 -10.27 -3.96
C ARG A 224 -10.70 -9.96 -4.56
N TYR A 225 -11.73 -10.07 -3.72
CA TYR A 225 -13.04 -9.47 -3.93
C TYR A 225 -13.27 -8.40 -2.87
N THR A 226 -13.81 -7.25 -3.26
CA THR A 226 -14.15 -6.16 -2.34
C THR A 226 -15.55 -5.65 -2.64
N LEU A 227 -16.38 -5.56 -1.60
CA LEU A 227 -17.70 -4.94 -1.62
C LEU A 227 -17.71 -3.81 -0.58
N GLN A 228 -17.75 -2.58 -1.05
CA GLN A 228 -17.88 -1.39 -0.20
C GLN A 228 -19.28 -0.82 -0.34
N VAL A 229 -19.95 -0.59 0.79
CA VAL A 229 -21.29 -0.01 0.86
C VAL A 229 -21.22 1.23 1.75
N PHE A 230 -21.50 2.39 1.16
CA PHE A 230 -21.54 3.66 1.87
C PHE A 230 -22.87 3.80 2.60
N THR A 231 -22.81 4.19 3.87
CA THR A 231 -23.97 4.35 4.76
C THR A 231 -24.16 5.79 5.21
N GLU A 232 -23.10 6.60 5.19
CA GLU A 232 -23.15 8.02 5.52
C GLU A 232 -22.21 8.84 4.61
N PRO A 233 -22.52 10.13 4.37
CA PRO A 233 -23.74 10.86 4.74
C PRO A 233 -24.95 10.45 3.87
N PRO A 234 -26.18 10.95 4.13
CA PRO A 234 -27.38 10.57 3.38
C PRO A 234 -27.27 10.68 1.85
N ARG A 235 -26.48 11.64 1.34
CA ARG A 235 -26.21 11.79 -0.10
C ARG A 235 -25.38 10.65 -0.71
N LEU A 236 -24.64 9.90 0.10
CA LEU A 236 -23.85 8.74 -0.31
C LEU A 236 -24.48 7.42 0.11
N ASP A 237 -25.46 7.42 1.02
CA ASP A 237 -26.12 6.21 1.50
C ASP A 237 -26.62 5.35 0.35
N GLY A 238 -26.33 4.06 0.43
CA GLY A 238 -26.61 3.07 -0.61
C GLY A 238 -25.67 3.12 -1.82
N THR A 239 -24.66 3.99 -1.86
CA THR A 239 -23.60 3.89 -2.87
C THR A 239 -22.84 2.58 -2.67
N VAL A 240 -22.55 1.87 -3.75
CA VAL A 240 -21.85 0.58 -3.71
C VAL A 240 -20.70 0.57 -4.70
N LEU A 241 -19.55 0.06 -4.27
CA LEU A 241 -18.45 -0.35 -5.12
C LEU A 241 -18.24 -1.85 -4.98
N LEU A 242 -18.20 -2.56 -6.10
CA LEU A 242 -17.88 -3.99 -6.16
C LEU A 242 -16.68 -4.16 -7.08
N ILE A 243 -15.58 -4.71 -6.56
CA ILE A 243 -14.31 -4.82 -7.28
C ILE A 243 -13.78 -6.27 -7.18
N HIS A 244 -13.42 -6.83 -8.33
CA HIS A 244 -12.83 -8.15 -8.46
C HIS A 244 -11.42 -8.00 -9.05
N ASP A 245 -10.41 -8.34 -8.26
CA ASP A 245 -8.99 -8.24 -8.61
C ASP A 245 -8.39 -9.61 -8.91
N SER A 246 -7.90 -9.81 -10.13
CA SER A 246 -7.22 -11.03 -10.54
C SER A 246 -5.71 -10.95 -10.34
N ARG A 247 -5.07 -12.12 -10.24
CA ARG A 247 -3.62 -12.26 -10.38
C ARG A 247 -3.12 -12.21 -11.83
N ASP A 248 -4.03 -12.38 -12.79
CA ASP A 248 -3.77 -12.41 -14.22
C ASP A 248 -4.68 -11.40 -14.91
N ALA A 249 -4.18 -10.17 -15.06
CA ALA A 249 -4.95 -9.07 -15.63
C ALA A 249 -5.22 -9.25 -17.13
N LEU A 250 -4.45 -10.12 -17.81
CA LEU A 250 -4.63 -10.39 -19.24
C LEU A 250 -5.79 -11.36 -19.49
N ALA A 251 -5.85 -12.46 -18.75
CA ALA A 251 -6.94 -13.43 -18.86
C ALA A 251 -8.22 -12.90 -18.21
N GLN A 252 -8.09 -12.20 -17.07
CA GLN A 252 -9.21 -11.70 -16.28
C GLN A 252 -8.89 -10.28 -15.77
N PRO A 253 -9.09 -9.24 -16.60
CA PRO A 253 -8.86 -7.86 -16.16
C PRO A 253 -9.75 -7.54 -14.96
N ARG A 254 -9.33 -6.55 -14.16
CA ARG A 254 -10.13 -6.06 -13.03
C ARG A 254 -11.56 -5.78 -13.48
N ARG A 255 -12.52 -6.37 -12.80
CA ARG A 255 -13.95 -6.11 -13.03
C ARG A 255 -14.48 -5.29 -11.89
N ALA A 256 -15.20 -4.24 -12.22
CA ALA A 256 -15.75 -3.34 -11.24
C ALA A 256 -17.17 -2.93 -11.60
N TRP A 257 -17.97 -2.72 -10.58
CA TRP A 257 -19.33 -2.22 -10.69
C TRP A 257 -19.58 -1.14 -9.64
N GLN A 258 -20.49 -0.23 -9.97
CA GLN A 258 -20.89 0.87 -9.11
C GLN A 258 -22.40 1.03 -9.10
N ARG A 259 -22.96 1.29 -7.92
CA ARG A 259 -24.30 1.85 -7.74
C ARG A 259 -24.12 3.21 -7.09
N SER A 260 -24.67 4.27 -7.67
CA SER A 260 -24.72 5.57 -6.99
C SER A 260 -25.95 5.64 -6.09
N SER A 261 -25.90 6.44 -5.03
CA SER A 261 -27.08 6.71 -4.18
C SER A 261 -28.29 7.12 -5.03
N GLY A 262 -29.47 6.63 -4.66
CA GLY A 262 -30.73 6.86 -5.39
C GLY A 262 -30.88 6.12 -6.73
N GLN A 263 -29.85 5.43 -7.23
CA GLN A 263 -29.98 4.62 -8.44
C GLN A 263 -30.39 3.18 -8.12
N PRO A 264 -31.33 2.59 -8.89
CA PRO A 264 -31.85 1.26 -8.58
C PRO A 264 -30.86 0.14 -8.90
N PHE A 265 -29.96 0.33 -9.87
CA PHE A 265 -29.16 -0.78 -10.42
C PHE A 265 -27.66 -0.59 -10.23
N LEU A 266 -27.00 -1.70 -9.93
CA LEU A 266 -25.55 -1.84 -10.00
C LEU A 266 -25.12 -1.87 -11.48
N ARG A 267 -24.15 -1.04 -11.89
CA ARG A 267 -23.70 -0.92 -13.29
C ARG A 267 -22.22 -1.25 -13.41
N LYS A 268 -21.80 -1.82 -14.55
CA LYS A 268 -20.36 -2.01 -14.84
C LYS A 268 -19.68 -0.64 -14.84
N ALA A 269 -18.54 -0.55 -14.14
CA ALA A 269 -17.78 0.68 -13.98
C ALA A 269 -16.27 0.43 -14.24
N PRO A 270 -15.85 0.22 -15.50
CA PRO A 270 -14.45 -0.07 -15.84
C PRO A 270 -13.46 1.00 -15.37
N ALA A 271 -13.90 2.26 -15.23
CA ALA A 271 -13.06 3.37 -14.74
C ALA A 271 -12.53 3.15 -13.31
N LEU A 272 -13.22 2.37 -12.48
CA LEU A 272 -12.74 1.98 -11.15
C LEU A 272 -11.49 1.09 -11.19
N ALA A 273 -11.02 0.71 -12.38
CA ALA A 273 -9.74 0.04 -12.51
C ALA A 273 -8.53 0.95 -12.27
N HIS A 274 -8.70 2.27 -12.35
CA HIS A 274 -7.57 3.20 -12.39
C HIS A 274 -7.80 4.41 -11.47
N ASP A 275 -7.77 5.62 -12.03
CA ASP A 275 -7.75 6.90 -11.32
C ASP A 275 -9.14 7.51 -11.11
N ALA A 276 -10.19 6.68 -11.09
CA ALA A 276 -11.53 7.13 -10.69
C ALA A 276 -11.50 7.61 -9.23
N ILE A 277 -12.24 8.68 -8.95
CA ILE A 277 -12.33 9.27 -7.61
C ILE A 277 -13.14 8.37 -6.67
N VAL A 278 -12.64 8.18 -5.45
CA VAL A 278 -13.36 7.48 -4.37
C VAL A 278 -14.55 8.34 -3.89
N PRO A 279 -15.77 7.80 -3.74
CA PRO A 279 -16.89 8.56 -3.20
C PRO A 279 -16.58 9.17 -1.82
N GLY A 280 -17.00 10.43 -1.62
CA GLY A 280 -16.78 11.15 -0.37
C GLY A 280 -15.35 11.67 -0.14
N SER A 281 -14.45 11.52 -1.11
CA SER A 281 -13.04 11.94 -0.98
C SER A 281 -12.73 13.37 -1.47
N ASP A 282 -13.74 14.10 -1.95
CA ASP A 282 -13.62 15.44 -2.54
C ASP A 282 -12.50 15.58 -3.58
N GLY A 283 -12.27 14.50 -4.35
CA GLY A 283 -11.29 14.44 -5.43
C GLY A 283 -9.84 14.23 -4.98
N ILE A 284 -9.60 13.98 -3.68
CA ILE A 284 -8.26 13.78 -3.11
C ILE A 284 -7.75 12.36 -3.38
N LEU A 285 -8.62 11.35 -3.27
CA LEU A 285 -8.25 9.93 -3.33
C LEU A 285 -8.81 9.26 -4.59
N THR A 286 -7.96 8.55 -5.32
CA THR A 286 -8.35 7.68 -6.43
C THR A 286 -8.40 6.21 -6.01
N ILE A 287 -9.17 5.39 -6.74
CA ILE A 287 -9.36 3.96 -6.43
C ILE A 287 -8.02 3.20 -6.42
N ASP A 288 -7.14 3.49 -7.37
CA ASP A 288 -5.82 2.85 -7.45
C ASP A 288 -4.86 3.27 -6.33
N GLN A 289 -5.18 4.27 -5.50
CA GLN A 289 -4.41 4.68 -4.32
C GLN A 289 -4.88 4.01 -3.02
N ILE A 290 -6.04 3.34 -3.00
CA ILE A 290 -6.50 2.61 -1.81
C ILE A 290 -5.41 1.63 -1.37
N ASP A 291 -5.12 1.59 -0.06
CA ASP A 291 -4.05 0.79 0.54
C ASP A 291 -2.63 1.16 0.03
N GLY A 292 -2.46 2.41 -0.46
CA GLY A 292 -1.21 2.95 -0.99
C GLY A 292 -1.06 2.71 -2.49
N PHE A 293 -1.33 1.49 -2.93
CA PHE A 293 -1.54 1.16 -4.35
C PHE A 293 -2.34 -0.13 -4.52
N SER A 294 -3.52 -0.02 -5.13
CA SER A 294 -4.36 -1.18 -5.49
C SER A 294 -4.45 -1.41 -6.99
N GLY A 295 -4.01 -0.45 -7.81
CA GLY A 295 -4.23 -0.47 -9.26
C GLY A 295 -3.55 -1.62 -10.00
N PRO A 296 -3.92 -1.83 -11.27
CA PRO A 296 -3.20 -2.72 -12.14
C PRO A 296 -1.86 -2.11 -12.58
N LEU A 297 -0.90 -2.96 -12.94
CA LEU A 297 0.46 -2.54 -13.23
C LEU A 297 0.64 -2.00 -14.66
N GLU A 298 -0.29 -2.25 -15.59
CA GLU A 298 -0.08 -1.97 -17.03
C GLU A 298 0.17 -0.50 -17.39
N ARG A 299 -0.18 0.45 -16.50
CA ARG A 299 -0.04 1.88 -16.77
C ARG A 299 1.35 2.43 -16.52
N TYR A 300 2.17 1.77 -15.70
CA TYR A 300 3.43 2.31 -15.22
C TYR A 300 4.59 1.36 -15.46
N ASP A 301 5.77 1.94 -15.69
CA ASP A 301 7.04 1.23 -15.61
C ASP A 301 7.56 1.35 -14.17
N PHE A 302 7.69 0.21 -13.49
CA PHE A 302 8.14 0.12 -12.10
C PHE A 302 9.64 -0.18 -12.04
N ARG A 303 10.41 0.73 -11.47
CA ARG A 303 11.87 0.62 -11.30
C ARG A 303 12.21 0.47 -9.83
N LEU A 304 13.02 -0.54 -9.52
CA LEU A 304 13.58 -0.71 -8.19
C LEU A 304 14.79 0.19 -8.03
N LEU A 305 14.73 1.15 -7.12
CA LEU A 305 15.84 2.06 -6.81
C LEU A 305 16.76 1.50 -5.71
N GLY A 306 16.35 0.41 -5.06
CA GLY A 306 17.10 -0.28 -4.01
C GLY A 306 16.42 -0.21 -2.65
N ARG A 307 17.20 -0.40 -1.59
CA ARG A 307 16.77 -0.25 -0.19
C ARG A 307 17.36 1.02 0.41
N GLN A 308 16.63 1.65 1.31
CA GLN A 308 17.14 2.71 2.17
C GLN A 308 16.48 2.64 3.55
N GLU A 309 16.97 3.44 4.49
CA GLU A 309 16.29 3.64 5.78
C GLU A 309 15.42 4.89 5.72
N LEU A 310 14.20 4.80 6.23
CA LEU A 310 13.20 5.87 6.20
C LEU A 310 12.44 5.90 7.52
N LEU A 311 12.03 7.08 7.96
CA LEU A 311 11.04 7.24 9.02
C LEU A 311 9.67 6.91 8.46
N VAL A 312 9.06 5.84 8.96
CA VAL A 312 7.76 5.36 8.49
C VAL A 312 6.76 5.22 9.63
N PRO A 313 5.46 5.43 9.35
CA PRO A 313 4.41 5.17 10.33
C PRO A 313 4.24 3.66 10.53
N ALA A 314 4.62 3.17 11.70
CA ALA A 314 4.53 1.75 12.07
C ALA A 314 4.18 1.61 13.56
N ASN A 315 3.62 0.46 13.95
CA ASN A 315 3.18 0.17 15.31
C ASN A 315 2.30 1.28 15.91
N SER A 316 1.41 1.87 15.09
CA SER A 316 0.59 3.03 15.44
C SER A 316 -0.58 2.72 16.39
N TYR A 317 -0.33 1.96 17.46
CA TYR A 317 -1.35 1.52 18.41
C TYR A 317 -1.99 2.67 19.20
N ARG A 318 -1.25 3.76 19.45
CA ARG A 318 -1.81 4.97 20.08
C ARG A 318 -2.87 5.60 19.17
N LEU A 319 -2.55 5.78 17.89
CA LEU A 319 -3.48 6.26 16.86
C LEU A 319 -4.72 5.36 16.72
N HIS A 320 -4.56 4.04 16.88
CA HIS A 320 -5.65 3.05 16.78
C HIS A 320 -6.57 2.98 18.01
N SER A 321 -6.20 3.63 19.12
CA SER A 321 -6.88 3.44 20.40
C SER A 321 -8.33 3.93 20.38
N SER A 322 -9.24 3.14 20.95
CA SER A 322 -10.64 3.52 21.18
C SER A 322 -10.82 4.54 22.30
N ALA A 323 -9.74 4.93 22.99
CA ALA A 323 -9.74 6.03 23.95
C ALA A 323 -9.74 7.42 23.29
N LEU A 324 -9.48 7.48 21.98
CA LEU A 324 -9.43 8.73 21.20
C LEU A 324 -10.69 8.88 20.36
N GLY A 325 -11.30 10.06 20.40
CA GLY A 325 -12.34 10.46 19.45
C GLY A 325 -11.71 10.98 18.16
N TYR A 326 -12.50 11.04 17.07
CA TYR A 326 -11.97 11.53 15.79
C TYR A 326 -11.45 12.98 15.87
N ALA A 327 -12.07 13.84 16.69
CA ALA A 327 -11.59 15.20 16.91
C ALA A 327 -10.20 15.28 17.58
N ASP A 328 -9.79 14.25 18.34
CA ASP A 328 -8.44 14.19 18.92
C ASP A 328 -7.39 13.84 17.86
N LEU A 329 -7.80 13.13 16.79
CA LEU A 329 -6.93 12.66 15.72
C LEU A 329 -6.80 13.65 14.57
N LEU A 330 -7.86 14.39 14.26
CA LEU A 330 -7.94 15.28 13.10
C LEU A 330 -7.41 16.67 13.47
N GLY A 331 -6.16 16.96 13.11
CA GLY A 331 -5.61 18.31 13.18
C GLY A 331 -6.02 19.14 11.95
N LYS A 332 -5.72 20.45 11.99
CA LYS A 332 -6.14 21.38 10.93
C LYS A 332 -5.53 21.07 9.56
N HIS A 333 -4.25 20.70 9.53
CA HIS A 333 -3.48 20.51 8.29
C HIS A 333 -2.91 19.11 8.14
N HIS A 334 -2.90 18.35 9.23
CA HIS A 334 -2.35 17.02 9.29
C HIS A 334 -2.97 16.25 10.46
N LEU A 335 -2.79 14.92 10.51
CA LEU A 335 -3.13 14.15 11.70
C LEU A 335 -2.41 14.72 12.93
N ASN A 336 -3.05 14.66 14.09
CA ASN A 336 -2.50 15.17 15.34
C ASN A 336 -1.19 14.43 15.69
N PRO A 337 -0.02 15.11 15.66
CA PRO A 337 1.27 14.50 15.91
C PRO A 337 1.39 13.80 17.27
N GLU A 338 0.63 14.23 18.27
CA GLU A 338 0.67 13.63 19.61
C GLU A 338 0.32 12.13 19.61
N HIS A 339 -0.45 11.67 18.62
CA HIS A 339 -0.88 10.28 18.53
C HIS A 339 -0.12 9.47 17.49
N LEU A 340 0.81 10.11 16.78
CA LEU A 340 1.59 9.47 15.73
C LEU A 340 2.82 8.77 16.31
N ARG A 341 3.32 7.79 15.56
CA ARG A 341 4.55 7.06 15.85
C ARG A 341 5.27 6.80 14.55
N TYR A 342 6.48 7.32 14.45
CA TYR A 342 7.40 7.04 13.36
C TYR A 342 8.55 6.18 13.88
N GLU A 343 8.94 5.19 13.11
CA GLU A 343 10.09 4.34 13.38
C GLU A 343 11.04 4.39 12.19
N ARG A 344 12.35 4.36 12.45
CA ARG A 344 13.35 4.21 11.39
C ARG A 344 13.33 2.77 10.93
N ARG A 345 12.92 2.51 9.69
CA ARG A 345 12.84 1.16 9.12
C ARG A 345 13.52 1.12 7.76
N ARG A 346 13.93 -0.07 7.35
CA ARG A 346 14.39 -0.28 5.97
C ARG A 346 13.17 -0.41 5.07
N VAL A 347 13.24 0.27 3.93
CA VAL A 347 12.21 0.27 2.91
C VAL A 347 12.81 -0.03 1.55
N TRP A 348 12.07 -0.75 0.73
CA TRP A 348 12.28 -0.80 -0.70
C TRP A 348 11.74 0.47 -1.34
N VAL A 349 12.52 1.06 -2.24
CA VAL A 349 12.12 2.26 -2.98
C VAL A 349 11.80 1.89 -4.41
N VAL A 350 10.54 2.07 -4.79
CA VAL A 350 10.07 1.79 -6.15
C VAL A 350 9.59 3.08 -6.78
N GLU A 351 10.14 3.41 -7.95
CA GLU A 351 9.65 4.51 -8.77
C GLU A 351 8.77 3.98 -9.89
N ALA A 352 7.54 4.47 -9.97
CA ALA A 352 6.60 4.18 -11.04
C ALA A 352 6.46 5.39 -11.95
N VAL A 353 6.81 5.23 -13.22
CA VAL A 353 6.68 6.29 -14.24
C VAL A 353 5.61 5.90 -15.24
N LEU A 354 4.67 6.80 -15.51
CA LEU A 354 3.56 6.55 -16.42
C LEU A 354 4.09 6.28 -17.84
N ARG A 355 3.71 5.13 -18.41
CA ARG A 355 4.10 4.69 -19.75
C ARG A 355 3.69 5.70 -20.82
N ALA A 356 4.43 5.72 -21.91
CA ALA A 356 4.11 6.57 -23.06
C ALA A 356 2.75 6.16 -23.66
N GLY A 357 1.94 7.15 -24.07
CA GLY A 357 0.63 6.92 -24.68
C GLY A 357 -0.50 6.52 -23.71
N VAL A 358 -0.21 6.39 -22.41
CA VAL A 358 -1.22 6.09 -21.38
C VAL A 358 -1.61 7.37 -20.65
N ALA A 359 -2.91 7.60 -20.48
CA ALA A 359 -3.44 8.72 -19.69
C ALA A 359 -3.56 8.34 -18.21
N HIS A 360 -3.20 9.25 -17.31
CA HIS A 360 -3.47 9.13 -15.88
C HIS A 360 -3.24 10.47 -15.22
N ARG A 361 -3.96 10.76 -14.13
CA ARG A 361 -3.73 11.95 -13.30
C ARG A 361 -2.28 12.09 -12.79
N TYR A 362 -1.58 10.99 -12.53
CA TYR A 362 -0.27 10.98 -11.89
C TYR A 362 0.79 10.57 -12.90
N LYS A 363 1.80 11.40 -13.10
CA LYS A 363 2.86 11.11 -14.08
C LYS A 363 3.95 10.23 -13.49
N ARG A 364 4.22 10.39 -12.20
CA ARG A 364 5.24 9.64 -11.46
C ARG A 364 4.80 9.44 -10.02
N ARG A 365 5.13 8.29 -9.47
CA ARG A 365 4.92 7.96 -8.05
C ARG A 365 6.17 7.31 -7.49
N ARG A 366 6.47 7.57 -6.23
CA ARG A 366 7.53 6.87 -5.49
C ARG A 366 6.93 6.18 -4.29
N PHE A 367 7.08 4.86 -4.23
CA PHE A 367 6.58 4.02 -3.16
C PHE A 367 7.72 3.64 -2.24
N TYR A 368 7.50 3.76 -0.93
CA TYR A 368 8.40 3.27 0.10
C TYR A 368 7.71 2.10 0.81
N VAL A 369 8.17 0.89 0.50
CA VAL A 369 7.56 -0.36 0.93
C VAL A 369 8.37 -0.94 2.08
N ASP A 370 7.77 -1.13 3.24
CA ASP A 370 8.45 -1.70 4.41
C ASP A 370 9.04 -3.08 4.07
N GLU A 371 10.32 -3.29 4.39
CA GLU A 371 10.98 -4.56 4.02
C GLU A 371 10.45 -5.75 4.82
N ASP A 372 9.91 -5.52 6.02
CA ASP A 372 9.36 -6.58 6.85
C ASP A 372 7.96 -6.96 6.38
N GLY A 373 7.05 -5.99 6.41
CA GLY A 373 5.62 -6.24 6.22
C GLY A 373 5.12 -6.15 4.78
N TRP A 374 5.95 -5.68 3.85
CA TRP A 374 5.56 -5.37 2.46
C TRP A 374 4.40 -4.36 2.33
N GLN A 375 4.03 -3.69 3.42
CA GLN A 375 3.10 -2.58 3.43
C GLN A 375 3.77 -1.37 2.80
N ILE A 376 3.13 -0.74 1.82
CA ILE A 376 3.50 0.61 1.39
C ILE A 376 3.24 1.52 2.58
N ARG A 377 4.26 2.24 3.03
CA ARG A 377 4.21 3.14 4.20
C ARG A 377 4.06 4.59 3.82
N VAL A 378 4.78 5.00 2.78
CA VAL A 378 4.80 6.36 2.27
C VAL A 378 4.69 6.31 0.74
N VAL A 379 3.96 7.27 0.17
CA VAL A 379 3.91 7.48 -1.28
C VAL A 379 4.08 8.95 -1.61
N ASP A 380 5.05 9.29 -2.45
CA ASP A 380 5.16 10.61 -3.06
C ASP A 380 4.53 10.59 -4.47
N VAL A 381 3.68 11.56 -4.79
CA VAL A 381 2.92 11.60 -6.05
C VAL A 381 3.20 12.89 -6.80
N TYR A 382 3.55 12.76 -8.09
CA TYR A 382 3.98 13.88 -8.93
C TYR A 382 3.08 14.05 -10.16
N ASP A 383 2.82 15.31 -10.49
CA ASP A 383 2.05 15.70 -11.68
C ASP A 383 2.86 15.63 -12.98
N ALA A 384 2.22 15.99 -14.11
CA ALA A 384 2.85 16.00 -15.43
C ALA A 384 4.02 16.99 -15.57
N ARG A 385 4.13 17.99 -14.70
CA ARG A 385 5.25 18.95 -14.66
C ARG A 385 6.39 18.46 -13.76
N GLY A 386 6.24 17.31 -13.11
CA GLY A 386 7.18 16.77 -12.14
C GLY A 386 7.08 17.42 -10.76
N THR A 387 6.02 18.20 -10.50
CA THR A 387 5.76 18.84 -9.21
C THR A 387 5.20 17.79 -8.25
N LEU A 388 5.69 17.78 -7.01
CA LEU A 388 5.12 16.97 -5.94
C LEU A 388 3.78 17.59 -5.52
N ILE A 389 2.68 16.87 -5.74
CA ILE A 389 1.33 17.38 -5.50
C ILE A 389 0.62 16.69 -4.34
N GLN A 390 1.05 15.47 -3.99
CA GLN A 390 0.42 14.70 -2.95
C GLN A 390 1.41 13.77 -2.27
N MET A 391 1.17 13.52 -0.98
CA MET A 391 1.87 12.53 -0.17
C MET A 391 0.85 11.63 0.52
N GLN A 392 1.18 10.35 0.68
CA GLN A 392 0.36 9.41 1.45
C GLN A 392 1.17 8.81 2.60
N GLU A 393 0.52 8.59 3.74
CA GLU A 393 1.06 7.83 4.88
C GLU A 393 0.08 6.73 5.29
N LEU A 394 0.61 5.52 5.49
CA LEU A 394 -0.16 4.35 5.88
C LEU A 394 0.31 3.86 7.24
N HIS A 395 -0.40 4.31 8.27
CA HIS A 395 -0.20 3.91 9.66
C HIS A 395 -0.76 2.52 9.85
N SER A 396 0.05 1.62 10.38
CA SER A 396 -0.36 0.23 10.60
C SER A 396 0.01 -0.23 11.99
N VAL A 397 -0.66 -1.29 12.41
CA VAL A 397 -0.27 -2.06 13.58
C VAL A 397 -0.20 -3.54 13.21
N MET A 398 0.44 -4.32 14.08
CA MET A 398 0.47 -5.77 13.96
C MET A 398 -0.76 -6.36 14.66
N ALA A 399 -1.61 -7.07 13.92
CA ALA A 399 -2.61 -7.97 14.47
C ALA A 399 -1.92 -9.24 14.98
N TYR A 400 -1.37 -9.15 16.19
CA TYR A 400 -0.46 -10.15 16.76
C TYR A 400 -1.11 -11.53 17.01
N ASP A 401 -2.43 -11.61 17.07
CA ASP A 401 -3.19 -12.86 17.21
C ASP A 401 -3.40 -13.58 15.87
N LEU A 402 -3.39 -12.84 14.77
CA LEU A 402 -3.63 -13.35 13.42
C LEU A 402 -2.38 -13.37 12.54
N GLY A 403 -1.29 -12.72 12.98
CA GLY A 403 -0.03 -12.74 12.24
C GLY A 403 -0.09 -11.92 10.94
N TYR A 404 -0.68 -10.72 10.95
CA TYR A 404 -0.62 -9.82 9.79
C TYR A 404 -0.60 -8.35 10.20
N GLU A 405 -0.17 -7.50 9.27
CA GLU A 405 -0.26 -6.04 9.41
C GLU A 405 -1.58 -5.52 8.86
N PHE A 406 -2.24 -4.66 9.64
CA PHE A 406 -3.43 -3.94 9.20
C PHE A 406 -3.25 -2.43 9.33
N VAL A 407 -3.77 -1.71 8.33
CA VAL A 407 -3.72 -0.25 8.26
C VAL A 407 -4.84 0.31 9.14
N VAL A 408 -4.48 1.22 10.03
CA VAL A 408 -5.37 1.89 11.01
C VAL A 408 -5.64 3.34 10.66
N ALA A 409 -4.81 3.93 9.80
CA ALA A 409 -5.06 5.21 9.18
C ALA A 409 -4.30 5.30 7.86
N HIS A 410 -4.99 5.70 6.81
CA HIS A 410 -4.37 6.05 5.53
C HIS A 410 -4.62 7.53 5.28
N ALA A 411 -3.60 8.34 5.50
CA ALA A 411 -3.62 9.78 5.28
C ALA A 411 -3.14 10.11 3.86
N VAL A 412 -3.81 11.05 3.21
CA VAL A 412 -3.51 11.56 1.88
C VAL A 412 -3.51 13.09 1.93
N TYR A 413 -2.32 13.67 1.85
CA TYR A 413 -2.09 15.11 1.93
C TYR A 413 -2.07 15.74 0.54
N ASP A 414 -3.08 16.55 0.22
CA ASP A 414 -3.15 17.38 -0.99
C ASP A 414 -2.33 18.65 -0.74
N LEU A 415 -1.05 18.59 -1.13
CA LEU A 415 -0.07 19.63 -0.80
C LEU A 415 -0.37 20.96 -1.51
N GLU A 416 -0.98 20.90 -2.69
CA GLU A 416 -1.35 22.11 -3.45
C GLU A 416 -2.47 22.89 -2.75
N HIS A 417 -3.49 22.18 -2.24
CA HIS A 417 -4.67 22.80 -1.66
C HIS A 417 -4.64 22.86 -0.12
N GLN A 418 -3.58 22.40 0.54
CA GLN A 418 -3.39 22.44 2.00
C GLN A 418 -4.53 21.78 2.79
N ARG A 419 -5.07 20.71 2.21
CA ARG A 419 -6.14 19.89 2.78
C ARG A 419 -5.69 18.44 2.79
N TYR A 420 -6.36 17.60 3.57
CA TYR A 420 -6.03 16.20 3.58
C TYR A 420 -7.25 15.32 3.76
N LEU A 421 -7.09 14.06 3.38
CA LEU A 421 -8.04 13.00 3.66
C LEU A 421 -7.38 12.00 4.59
N VAL A 422 -8.14 11.44 5.53
CA VAL A 422 -7.76 10.22 6.24
C VAL A 422 -8.89 9.21 6.17
N GLN A 423 -8.58 7.95 5.89
CA GLN A 423 -9.51 6.82 5.93
C GLN A 423 -8.94 5.69 6.78
N SER A 424 -9.67 4.58 6.88
CA SER A 424 -9.36 3.40 7.70
C SER A 424 -9.42 3.62 9.20
N LEU A 425 -9.95 4.77 9.64
CA LEU A 425 -10.22 5.01 11.05
C LEU A 425 -11.43 4.17 11.50
N ASN A 426 -11.32 3.55 12.66
CA ASN A 426 -12.42 2.85 13.31
C ASN A 426 -12.48 3.08 14.82
N ASN A 427 -11.80 4.11 15.35
CA ASN A 427 -11.64 4.39 16.78
C ASN A 427 -12.96 4.38 17.57
N GLN A 428 -14.03 4.90 16.97
CA GLN A 428 -15.37 4.98 17.57
C GLN A 428 -16.35 3.95 16.97
N ALA A 429 -15.84 2.94 16.27
CA ALA A 429 -16.61 1.88 15.63
C ALA A 429 -16.17 0.49 16.12
N ASN A 430 -16.90 -0.53 15.67
CA ASN A 430 -16.54 -1.92 15.93
C ASN A 430 -15.16 -2.23 15.31
N GLU A 431 -14.40 -3.07 15.99
CA GLU A 431 -13.14 -3.57 15.46
C GLU A 431 -13.39 -4.47 14.23
N ILE A 432 -12.35 -4.63 13.41
CA ILE A 432 -12.34 -5.54 12.26
C ILE A 432 -12.83 -6.94 12.68
N SER A 433 -13.78 -7.50 11.92
CA SER A 433 -14.28 -8.85 12.14
C SER A 433 -13.80 -9.83 11.08
N LEU A 434 -13.53 -11.06 11.51
CA LEU A 434 -13.35 -12.20 10.61
C LEU A 434 -14.71 -12.71 10.16
N GLU A 435 -14.89 -12.86 8.85
CA GLU A 435 -16.18 -13.25 8.28
C GLU A 435 -16.03 -14.50 7.39
N ALA A 436 -17.01 -15.40 7.44
CA ALA A 436 -17.07 -16.59 6.58
C ALA A 436 -17.60 -16.24 5.17
N LEU A 437 -16.94 -15.30 4.49
CA LEU A 437 -17.33 -14.81 3.18
C LEU A 437 -17.01 -15.83 2.08
N ARG A 438 -17.89 -15.92 1.07
CA ARG A 438 -17.73 -16.78 -0.11
C ARG A 438 -17.71 -15.95 -1.39
N ALA A 439 -17.10 -16.46 -2.45
CA ALA A 439 -17.02 -15.75 -3.74
C ALA A 439 -18.41 -15.35 -4.27
N GLU A 440 -19.42 -16.22 -4.05
CA GLU A 440 -20.83 -15.94 -4.37
C GLU A 440 -21.34 -14.63 -3.74
N ASP A 441 -20.86 -14.27 -2.55
CA ASP A 441 -21.27 -13.04 -1.83
C ASP A 441 -20.87 -11.75 -2.55
N PHE A 442 -19.95 -11.87 -3.51
CA PHE A 442 -19.45 -10.79 -4.36
C PHE A 442 -19.94 -10.93 -5.81
N GLU A 443 -20.70 -11.95 -6.15
CA GLU A 443 -21.25 -12.05 -7.50
C GLU A 443 -22.25 -10.92 -7.76
N TYR A 444 -22.09 -10.26 -8.91
CA TYR A 444 -22.97 -9.17 -9.37
C TYR A 444 -24.45 -9.45 -9.11
N GLY A 445 -24.95 -10.64 -9.50
CA GLY A 445 -26.35 -10.99 -9.35
C GLY A 445 -26.81 -11.13 -7.90
N LYS A 446 -25.95 -11.62 -7.00
CA LYS A 446 -26.26 -11.77 -5.58
C LYS A 446 -26.19 -10.43 -4.87
N VAL A 447 -25.20 -9.60 -5.20
CA VAL A 447 -25.08 -8.22 -4.69
C VAL A 447 -26.29 -7.40 -5.14
N ALA A 448 -26.64 -7.38 -6.44
CA ALA A 448 -27.80 -6.64 -6.94
C ALA A 448 -29.10 -7.01 -6.20
N ARG A 449 -29.39 -8.30 -6.03
CA ARG A 449 -30.58 -8.76 -5.28
C ARG A 449 -30.61 -8.36 -3.80
N ARG A 450 -29.44 -8.18 -3.16
CA ARG A 450 -29.36 -7.71 -1.77
C ARG A 450 -29.65 -6.22 -1.66
N LEU A 451 -29.41 -5.47 -2.73
CA LEU A 451 -29.57 -4.03 -2.81
C LEU A 451 -31.00 -3.59 -3.16
N ASP A 452 -31.82 -4.53 -3.68
CA ASP A 452 -33.24 -4.34 -4.00
C ASP A 452 -34.19 -4.64 -2.82
N LYS A 453 -33.66 -5.15 -1.71
CA LYS A 453 -34.38 -5.41 -0.46
C LYS A 453 -34.12 -4.29 0.54
#